data_AF-A0A7K4D882-F1
#
_entry.id   AF-A0A7K4D882-F1
#
_cell.length_a   1.000
_cell.length_b   1.000
_cell.length_c   1.000
_cell.angle_alpha   90.00
_cell.angle_beta   90.00
_cell.angle_gamma   90.00
#
_symmetry.space_group_name_H-M   'P 1'
#
loop_
_entity.id
_entity.type
_entity.pdbx_description
1 polymer ?
#
loop_
_entity_poly.entity_id
_entity_poly.type
_entity_poly.pdbx_seq_one_letter_code
_entity_poly.pdbx_strand_id
1 'polypeptide(L)'
;MINTFQKLYDLKIYPSLFSFTPVSKVDCFGIGPPDVVSYRRIQYAHYLITSKIKRYEDMTFNKGRIIFDEKDKSYLKEEIFLTRGCPSCDRPFYNESPRTIIYNYPSTESVNLSRIKKEIGI
;
A
#
# COMPACT_ATOMS: atom_id res chain seq x y z
N MET A 1 -10.34 1.49 5.94
CA MET A 1 -9.20 2.22 5.34
C MET A 1 -9.46 2.66 3.91
N ILE A 2 -9.77 1.77 2.96
CA ILE A 2 -9.92 2.17 1.54
C ILE A 2 -11.05 3.19 1.30
N ASN A 3 -12.22 3.00 1.92
CA ASN A 3 -13.29 3.99 1.91
C ASN A 3 -12.82 5.37 2.42
N THR A 4 -11.94 5.39 3.43
CA THR A 4 -11.35 6.64 3.93
C THR A 4 -10.49 7.32 2.87
N PHE A 5 -9.69 6.56 2.11
CA PHE A 5 -8.93 7.13 0.98
C PHE A 5 -9.85 7.76 -0.05
N GLN A 6 -10.94 7.08 -0.42
CA GLN A 6 -11.92 7.62 -1.37
C GLN A 6 -12.52 8.93 -0.86
N LYS A 7 -13.00 8.95 0.38
CA LYS A 7 -13.58 10.16 1.00
C LYS A 7 -12.60 11.33 1.03
N LEU A 8 -11.35 11.08 1.44
CA LEU A 8 -10.31 12.11 1.47
C LEU A 8 -10.00 12.62 0.06
N TYR A 9 -9.86 11.71 -0.91
CA TYR A 9 -9.54 12.08 -2.28
C TYR A 9 -10.68 12.85 -2.97
N ASP A 10 -11.93 12.50 -2.69
CA ASP A 10 -13.11 13.26 -3.15
C ASP A 10 -13.09 14.69 -2.59
N LEU A 11 -12.60 14.89 -1.36
CA LEU A 11 -12.37 16.18 -0.72
C LEU A 11 -11.10 16.91 -1.20
N LYS A 12 -10.42 16.43 -2.24
CA LYS A 12 -9.15 16.96 -2.77
C LYS A 12 -7.98 16.87 -1.78
N ILE A 13 -8.07 15.98 -0.78
CA ILE A 13 -6.97 15.66 0.13
C ILE A 13 -6.26 14.43 -0.41
N TYR A 14 -4.94 14.51 -0.59
CA TYR A 14 -4.14 13.35 -0.99
C TYR A 14 -3.77 12.52 0.25
N PRO A 15 -4.33 11.31 0.45
CA PRO A 15 -4.02 10.51 1.62
C PRO A 15 -2.61 9.90 1.51
N SER A 16 -1.81 9.97 2.57
CA SER A 16 -0.57 9.19 2.69
C SER A 16 -0.84 7.89 3.47
N LEU A 17 -0.05 6.85 3.18
CA LEU A 17 -0.13 5.55 3.84
C LEU A 17 1.21 5.25 4.51
N PHE A 18 1.16 4.90 5.80
CA PHE A 18 2.32 4.51 6.60
C PHE A 18 2.07 3.15 7.23
N SER A 19 3.12 2.34 7.34
CA SER A 19 3.07 1.08 8.07
C SER A 19 3.13 1.38 9.57
N PHE A 20 2.32 0.71 10.39
CA PHE A 20 2.52 0.78 11.83
C PHE A 20 3.83 0.08 12.19
N THR A 21 4.78 0.83 12.76
CA THR A 21 6.10 0.31 13.15
C THR A 21 6.27 0.54 14.66
N PRO A 22 6.02 -0.48 15.50
CA PRO A 22 6.09 -0.33 16.95
C PRO A 22 7.54 -0.05 17.39
N VAL A 23 7.73 0.99 18.20
CA VAL A 23 9.04 1.31 18.80
C VAL A 23 9.44 0.27 19.85
N SER A 24 8.46 -0.23 20.61
CA SER A 24 8.61 -1.34 21.55
C SER A 24 7.34 -2.20 21.55
N LYS A 25 7.49 -3.52 21.68
CA LYS A 25 6.34 -4.44 21.74
C LYS A 25 5.55 -4.29 23.04
N VAL A 26 6.21 -3.88 24.13
CA VAL A 26 5.62 -3.75 25.46
C VAL A 26 4.64 -2.57 25.47
N ASP A 27 5.06 -1.43 24.92
CA ASP A 27 4.25 -0.20 24.89
C ASP A 27 3.08 -0.30 23.90
N CYS A 28 3.19 -1.20 22.93
CA CYS A 28 2.16 -1.43 21.91
C CYS A 28 1.27 -2.64 22.23
N PHE A 29 1.19 -3.08 23.49
CA PHE A 29 0.33 -4.22 23.91
C PHE A 29 0.55 -5.51 23.10
N GLY A 30 1.78 -5.75 22.64
CA GLY A 30 2.11 -6.88 21.78
C GLY A 30 1.64 -6.77 20.33
N ILE A 31 1.06 -5.64 19.91
CA ILE A 31 0.66 -5.39 18.53
C ILE A 31 1.91 -5.27 17.66
N GLY A 32 2.02 -6.17 16.68
CA GLY A 32 3.08 -6.18 15.69
C GLY A 32 2.80 -5.25 14.50
N PRO A 33 3.78 -5.08 13.61
CA PRO A 33 3.56 -4.37 12.35
C PRO A 33 2.54 -5.11 11.47
N PRO A 34 1.90 -4.41 10.50
CA PRO A 34 0.85 -5.00 9.68
C PRO A 34 1.39 -6.11 8.77
N ASP A 35 0.53 -7.07 8.39
CA ASP A 35 0.89 -8.05 7.37
C ASP A 35 1.26 -7.36 6.03
N VAL A 36 2.36 -7.79 5.42
CA VAL A 36 2.91 -7.17 4.20
C VAL A 36 1.98 -7.35 3.01
N VAL A 37 1.31 -8.51 2.90
CA VAL A 37 0.41 -8.79 1.79
C VAL A 37 -0.81 -7.88 1.87
N SER A 38 -1.38 -7.74 3.06
CA SER A 38 -2.48 -6.84 3.35
C SER A 38 -2.10 -5.39 3.04
N TYR A 39 -0.91 -4.95 3.47
CA TYR A 39 -0.40 -3.62 3.16
C TYR A 39 -0.22 -3.37 1.65
N ARG A 40 0.32 -4.34 0.91
CA ARG A 40 0.47 -4.26 -0.56
C ARG A 40 -0.87 -4.13 -1.28
N ARG A 41 -1.90 -4.85 -0.83
CA ARG A 41 -3.27 -4.67 -1.36
C ARG A 41 -3.78 -3.25 -1.15
N ILE A 42 -3.49 -2.67 0.01
CA ILE A 42 -3.89 -1.31 0.36
C ILE A 42 -3.09 -0.28 -0.45
N GLN A 43 -1.77 -0.43 -0.60
CA GLN A 43 -0.96 0.40 -1.49
C GLN A 43 -1.52 0.39 -2.91
N TYR A 44 -1.90 -0.80 -3.39
CA TYR A 44 -2.42 -0.91 -4.74
C TYR A 44 -3.79 -0.23 -4.91
N ALA A 45 -4.71 -0.47 -3.99
CA ALA A 45 -6.01 0.20 -4.00
C ALA A 45 -5.90 1.72 -3.82
N HIS A 46 -4.97 2.19 -3.00
CA HIS A 46 -4.64 3.60 -2.87
C HIS A 46 -4.22 4.20 -4.22
N TYR A 47 -3.33 3.55 -4.96
CA TYR A 47 -2.93 3.98 -6.29
C TYR A 47 -4.10 4.03 -7.28
N LEU A 48 -4.96 3.01 -7.29
CA LEU A 48 -6.13 2.96 -8.19
C LEU A 48 -7.09 4.13 -7.94
N ILE A 49 -7.33 4.49 -6.67
CA ILE A 49 -8.17 5.62 -6.28
C ILE A 49 -7.50 6.94 -6.65
N THR A 50 -6.25 7.14 -6.22
CA THR A 50 -5.53 8.43 -6.40
C THR A 50 -5.16 8.71 -7.86
N SER A 51 -5.16 7.69 -8.71
CA SER A 51 -4.99 7.80 -10.17
C SER A 51 -6.33 7.87 -10.93
N LYS A 52 -7.47 7.90 -10.22
CA LYS A 52 -8.83 7.91 -10.79
C LYS A 52 -9.13 6.72 -11.72
N ILE A 53 -8.48 5.57 -11.49
CA ILE A 53 -8.65 4.34 -12.27
C ILE A 53 -9.87 3.55 -11.79
N LYS A 54 -10.03 3.43 -10.47
CA LYS A 54 -11.19 2.82 -9.81
C LYS A 54 -11.59 3.65 -8.61
N ARG A 55 -12.89 3.69 -8.31
CA ARG A 55 -13.39 4.19 -7.04
C ARG A 55 -13.55 3.07 -6.03
N TYR A 56 -13.69 3.41 -4.75
CA TYR A 56 -13.98 2.42 -3.70
C TYR A 56 -15.24 1.58 -4.01
N GLU A 57 -16.26 2.20 -4.62
CA GLU A 57 -17.51 1.53 -4.96
C GLU A 57 -17.34 0.43 -6.03
N ASP A 58 -16.29 0.53 -6.85
CA ASP A 58 -15.96 -0.45 -7.90
C ASP A 58 -15.12 -1.64 -7.37
N MET A 59 -14.70 -1.60 -6.10
CA MET A 59 -13.81 -2.61 -5.52
C MET A 59 -14.59 -3.75 -4.87
N THR A 60 -14.13 -4.98 -5.13
CA THR A 60 -14.72 -6.18 -4.53
C THR A 60 -13.93 -6.61 -3.30
N PHE A 61 -14.64 -7.03 -2.25
CA PHE A 61 -14.04 -7.50 -1.00
C PHE A 61 -14.50 -8.92 -0.67
N ASN A 62 -13.56 -9.79 -0.30
CA ASN A 62 -13.82 -11.14 0.20
C ASN A 62 -13.17 -11.30 1.57
N LYS A 63 -13.98 -11.60 2.61
CA LYS A 63 -13.51 -11.75 4.00
C LYS A 63 -12.60 -10.58 4.46
N GLY A 64 -13.00 -9.35 4.11
CA GLY A 64 -12.26 -8.14 4.45
C GLY A 64 -11.01 -7.85 3.60
N ARG A 65 -10.71 -8.67 2.58
CA ARG A 65 -9.58 -8.49 1.66
C ARG A 65 -10.07 -8.00 0.30
N ILE A 66 -9.33 -7.07 -0.29
CA ILE A 66 -9.58 -6.60 -1.66
C ILE A 66 -9.25 -7.72 -2.63
N ILE A 67 -10.15 -7.98 -3.58
CA ILE A 67 -9.95 -8.90 -4.69
C ILE A 67 -9.73 -8.07 -5.95
N PHE A 68 -8.63 -8.36 -6.66
CA PHE A 68 -8.28 -7.72 -7.91
C PHE A 68 -8.67 -8.61 -9.07
N ASP A 69 -9.17 -8.01 -10.14
CA ASP A 69 -9.54 -8.70 -11.38
C ASP A 69 -8.40 -8.59 -12.43
N GLU A 70 -8.60 -9.23 -13.59
CA GLU A 70 -7.54 -9.25 -14.61
C GLU A 70 -7.35 -7.90 -15.32
N LYS A 71 -8.35 -7.01 -15.27
CA LYS A 71 -8.20 -5.63 -15.73
C LYS A 71 -7.29 -4.87 -14.78
N ASP A 72 -7.44 -5.09 -13.47
CA ASP A 72 -6.56 -4.48 -12.47
C ASP A 72 -5.10 -4.83 -12.74
N LYS A 73 -4.77 -6.06 -13.11
CA LYS A 73 -3.38 -6.46 -13.39
C LYS A 73 -2.65 -5.56 -14.39
N SER A 74 -3.37 -4.97 -15.36
CA SER A 74 -2.80 -4.07 -16.37
C SER A 74 -2.26 -2.74 -15.83
N TYR A 75 -2.72 -2.32 -14.64
CA TYR A 75 -2.29 -1.07 -14.00
C TYR A 75 -1.20 -1.26 -12.96
N LEU A 76 -0.80 -2.50 -12.68
CA LEU A 76 0.22 -2.82 -11.70
C LEU A 76 1.60 -2.46 -12.22
N LYS A 77 2.34 -1.65 -11.46
CA LYS A 77 3.68 -1.17 -11.79
C LYS A 77 4.52 -0.95 -10.53
N GLU A 78 5.83 -0.95 -10.68
CA GLU A 78 6.81 -0.91 -9.59
C GLU A 78 6.61 0.32 -8.71
N GLU A 79 6.29 1.47 -9.31
CA GLU A 79 6.27 2.76 -8.62
C GLU A 79 5.24 2.79 -7.49
N ILE A 80 4.22 1.94 -7.55
CA ILE A 80 3.14 1.83 -6.56
C ILE A 80 3.69 1.44 -5.18
N PHE A 81 4.77 0.66 -5.16
CA PHE A 81 5.35 0.08 -3.96
C PHE A 81 6.55 0.87 -3.44
N LEU A 82 6.90 1.98 -4.08
CA LEU A 82 7.98 2.84 -3.64
C LEU A 82 7.58 3.65 -2.40
N THR A 83 8.60 4.17 -1.72
CA THR A 83 8.45 5.28 -0.78
C THR A 83 7.71 6.42 -1.46
N ARG A 84 6.59 6.83 -0.87
CA ARG A 84 5.73 7.91 -1.37
C ARG A 84 5.28 8.78 -0.21
N GLY A 85 5.25 10.09 -0.43
CA GLY A 85 4.90 11.07 0.60
C GLY A 85 4.62 12.43 -0.02
N CYS A 86 5.15 13.50 0.57
CA CYS A 86 5.19 14.81 -0.09
C CYS A 86 5.92 14.71 -1.46
N PRO A 87 5.73 15.66 -2.38
CA PRO A 87 6.31 15.60 -3.73
C PRO A 87 7.83 15.40 -3.79
N SER A 88 8.54 15.74 -2.72
CA SER A 88 9.99 15.59 -2.59
C SER A 88 10.40 14.47 -1.63
N CYS A 89 9.50 13.55 -1.31
CA CYS A 89 9.78 12.50 -0.34
C CYS A 89 10.53 11.34 -1.00
N ASP A 90 11.82 11.24 -0.68
CA ASP A 90 12.76 10.24 -1.19
C ASP A 90 13.39 9.40 -0.06
N ARG A 91 12.87 9.52 1.17
CA ARG A 91 13.42 8.86 2.37
C ARG A 91 13.38 7.33 2.20
N PRO A 92 14.53 6.64 2.09
CA PRO A 92 14.55 5.19 1.94
C PRO A 92 13.78 4.50 3.07
N PHE A 93 12.93 3.52 2.69
CA PHE A 93 12.12 2.71 3.62
C PHE A 93 11.11 3.50 4.45
N TYR A 94 10.86 4.76 4.09
CA TYR A 94 9.90 5.65 4.70
C TYR A 94 9.99 5.72 6.24
N ASN A 95 9.18 4.91 6.94
CA ASN A 95 9.11 4.85 8.40
C ASN A 95 9.49 3.48 8.99
N GLU A 96 9.83 2.49 8.15
CA GLU A 96 10.21 1.15 8.59
C GLU A 96 11.74 0.93 8.62
N SER A 97 12.17 -0.12 9.33
CA SER A 97 13.59 -0.49 9.39
C SER A 97 14.00 -1.32 8.17
N PRO A 98 15.17 -1.03 7.54
CA PRO A 98 15.68 -1.83 6.42
C PRO A 98 16.05 -3.26 6.81
N ARG A 99 16.14 -3.56 8.11
CA ARG A 99 16.43 -4.91 8.63
C ARG A 99 15.17 -5.77 8.79
N THR A 100 14.01 -5.21 8.49
CA THR A 100 12.71 -5.85 8.72
C THR A 100 11.96 -6.04 7.40
N ILE A 101 10.65 -6.29 7.49
CA ILE A 101 9.78 -6.37 6.32
C ILE A 101 9.77 -5.01 5.62
N ILE A 102 10.13 -5.00 4.33
CA ILE A 102 10.08 -3.81 3.50
C ILE A 102 8.66 -3.65 2.97
N TYR A 103 8.01 -2.54 3.32
CA TYR A 103 6.68 -2.18 2.83
C TYR A 103 6.78 -1.21 1.66
N ASN A 104 7.69 -0.26 1.76
CA ASN A 104 7.94 0.83 0.83
C ASN A 104 9.39 0.74 0.34
N TYR A 105 9.54 0.46 -0.94
CA TYR A 105 10.84 0.25 -1.57
C TYR A 105 11.56 1.58 -1.83
N PRO A 106 12.90 1.64 -1.71
CA PRO A 106 13.67 2.86 -1.97
C PRO A 106 13.80 3.18 -3.47
N SER A 107 13.72 2.18 -4.35
CA SER A 107 13.83 2.37 -5.81
C SER A 107 13.12 1.28 -6.59
N THR A 108 12.83 1.53 -7.87
CA THR A 108 12.16 0.59 -8.78
C THR A 108 12.90 -0.73 -8.93
N GLU A 109 14.24 -0.68 -8.94
CA GLU A 109 15.10 -1.86 -9.10
C GLU A 109 14.97 -2.85 -7.93
N SER A 110 14.57 -2.34 -6.76
CA SER A 110 14.35 -3.16 -5.57
C SER A 110 12.96 -3.82 -5.53
N VAL A 111 12.05 -3.43 -6.42
CA VAL A 111 10.69 -3.97 -6.48
C VAL A 111 10.66 -5.25 -7.30
N ASN A 112 10.14 -6.34 -6.71
CA ASN A 112 9.88 -7.58 -7.43
C ASN A 112 8.38 -7.72 -7.72
N LEU A 113 7.94 -7.23 -8.89
CA LEU A 113 6.53 -7.32 -9.28
C LEU A 113 6.02 -8.76 -9.41
N SER A 114 6.86 -9.70 -9.85
CA SER A 114 6.43 -11.10 -10.00
C SER A 114 6.04 -11.73 -8.66
N ARG A 115 6.75 -11.37 -7.59
CA ARG A 115 6.45 -11.79 -6.22
C ARG A 115 5.18 -11.10 -5.72
N ILE A 116 5.07 -9.78 -5.92
CA ILE A 116 3.92 -9.01 -5.46
C ILE A 116 2.62 -9.49 -6.11
N LYS A 117 2.64 -9.75 -7.42
CA LYS A 117 1.56 -10.36 -8.20
C LYS A 117 1.01 -11.62 -7.51
N LYS A 118 1.92 -12.57 -7.19
CA LYS A 118 1.57 -13.80 -6.46
C LYS A 118 0.96 -13.53 -5.08
N GLU A 119 1.49 -12.57 -4.33
CA GLU A 119 1.01 -12.24 -2.98
C GLU A 119 -0.40 -11.61 -2.99
N ILE A 120 -0.65 -10.69 -3.92
CA ILE A 120 -1.95 -10.01 -4.02
C ILE A 120 -2.95 -10.73 -4.95
N GLY A 121 -2.54 -11.84 -5.58
CA GLY A 121 -3.42 -12.77 -6.29
C GLY A 121 -3.84 -12.29 -7.68
N ILE A 122 -2.92 -11.68 -8.43
CA ILE A 122 -3.08 -11.24 -9.84
C ILE A 122 -1.86 -11.63 -10.66
#